data_AF-A0A229SYA2-F1
#
_entry.id   AF-A0A229SYA2-F1
#
_cell.length_a   1.000
_cell.length_b   1.000
_cell.length_c   1.000
_cell.angle_alpha   90.00
_cell.angle_beta   90.00
_cell.angle_gamma   90.00
#
_symmetry.space_group_name_H-M   'P 1'
#
loop_
_entity.id
_entity.type
_entity.pdbx_description
1 polymer ?
#
loop_
_entity_poly.entity_id
_entity_poly.type
_entity_poly.pdbx_seq_one_letter_code
_entity_poly.pdbx_strand_id
1 'polypeptide(L)'
;MNTLLLCGIGVWLLLLTFLVSRLLVMLVDFRKLIPVEHDGKPLRRINGPLPAEAAAVFGRIGAGPELSAAAFAEGDASSLRQARLIEPADVTPGRTVFLVTGGDDGDPVHQALAGTGARVLRDPEADAILRALDVDAPLAFEISGGEVVAQFHLGRDGSFGRFSTLIRQHRGRIGAR
;
A
#
# COMPACT_ATOMS: atom_id res chain seq x y z
N MET A 1 12.26 -45.39 -44.70
CA MET A 1 11.13 -44.51 -44.32
C MET A 1 11.26 -43.95 -42.89
N ASN A 2 11.91 -44.65 -41.95
CA ASN A 2 12.02 -44.20 -40.54
C ASN A 2 13.02 -43.06 -40.28
N THR A 3 14.07 -42.89 -41.10
CA THR A 3 15.12 -41.88 -40.89
C THR A 3 14.65 -40.45 -41.15
N LEU A 4 13.77 -40.23 -42.12
CA LEU A 4 13.18 -38.91 -42.40
C LEU A 4 12.22 -38.46 -41.29
N LEU A 5 11.49 -39.42 -40.70
CA LEU A 5 10.55 -39.19 -39.60
C LEU A 5 11.28 -38.80 -38.30
N LEU A 6 12.38 -39.50 -37.98
CA LEU A 6 13.24 -39.18 -36.83
C LEU A 6 13.90 -37.79 -36.97
N CYS A 7 14.30 -37.42 -38.19
CA CYS A 7 14.91 -36.12 -38.45
C CYS A 7 13.90 -34.97 -38.29
N GLY A 8 12.66 -35.16 -38.77
CA GLY A 8 11.57 -34.19 -38.59
C GLY A 8 11.21 -33.93 -37.13
N ILE A 9 11.15 -34.98 -36.31
CA ILE A 9 10.86 -34.88 -34.87
C ILE A 9 11.99 -34.14 -34.13
N GLY A 10 13.25 -34.40 -34.49
CA GLY A 10 14.41 -33.71 -33.91
C GLY A 10 14.40 -32.20 -34.16
N VAL A 11 14.10 -31.78 -35.39
CA VAL A 11 13.99 -30.35 -35.75
C VAL A 11 12.82 -29.69 -35.00
N TRP A 12 11.69 -30.39 -34.87
CA TRP A 12 10.52 -29.88 -34.16
C TRP A 12 10.79 -29.69 -32.66
N LEU A 13 11.50 -30.62 -32.02
CA LEU A 13 11.91 -30.49 -30.62
C LEU A 13 12.89 -29.33 -30.39
N LEU A 14 13.84 -29.11 -31.31
CA LEU A 14 14.75 -27.96 -31.22
C LEU A 14 14.00 -26.63 -31.33
N LEU A 15 13.04 -26.52 -32.24
CA LEU A 15 12.18 -25.35 -32.37
C LEU A 15 11.34 -25.11 -31.10
N LEU A 16 10.75 -26.16 -30.54
CA LEU A 16 9.97 -26.07 -29.30
C LEU A 16 10.84 -25.58 -28.13
N THR A 17 12.05 -26.14 -28.00
CA THR A 17 12.98 -25.78 -26.93
C THR A 17 13.43 -24.32 -27.06
N PHE A 18 13.71 -23.87 -28.28
CA PHE A 18 14.04 -22.48 -28.57
C PHE A 18 12.88 -21.54 -28.25
N LEU A 19 11.65 -21.91 -28.60
CA LEU A 19 10.43 -21.13 -28.33
C LEU A 19 10.19 -21.00 -26.82
N VAL A 20 10.27 -22.10 -26.07
CA VAL A 20 10.11 -22.12 -24.61
C VAL A 20 11.22 -21.31 -23.93
N SER A 21 12.46 -21.41 -24.40
CA SER A 21 13.57 -20.63 -23.86
C SER A 21 13.38 -19.12 -24.10
N ARG A 22 12.98 -18.72 -25.32
CA ARG A 22 12.62 -17.33 -25.64
C ARG A 22 11.45 -16.83 -24.80
N LEU A 23 10.41 -17.65 -24.60
CA LEU A 23 9.26 -17.32 -23.76
C LEU A 23 9.68 -17.13 -22.29
N LEU A 24 10.56 -17.99 -21.78
CA LEU A 24 11.11 -17.88 -20.42
C LEU A 24 11.95 -16.61 -20.25
N VAL A 25 12.82 -16.29 -21.20
CA VAL A 25 13.58 -15.03 -21.18
C VAL A 25 12.64 -13.83 -21.22
N MET A 26 11.61 -13.87 -22.07
CA MET A 26 10.62 -12.80 -22.17
C MET A 26 9.77 -12.67 -20.89
N LEU A 27 9.45 -13.78 -20.20
CA LEU A 27 8.79 -13.81 -18.89
C LEU A 27 9.70 -13.27 -17.77
N VAL A 28 10.99 -13.57 -17.82
CA VAL A 28 12.00 -13.02 -16.88
C VAL A 28 12.20 -11.52 -17.11
N ASP A 29 12.24 -11.06 -18.35
CA ASP A 29 12.29 -9.62 -18.65
C ASP A 29 10.96 -8.92 -18.35
N PHE A 30 9.81 -9.60 -18.47
CA PHE A 30 8.53 -9.10 -17.96
C PHE A 30 8.54 -8.90 -16.44
N ARG A 31 9.23 -9.76 -15.69
CA ARG A 31 9.47 -9.53 -14.25
C ARG A 31 10.35 -8.30 -13.98
N LYS A 32 11.26 -7.94 -14.88
CA LYS A 32 12.06 -6.70 -14.77
C LYS A 32 11.30 -5.44 -15.18
N LEU A 33 10.18 -5.60 -15.89
CA LEU A 33 9.24 -4.52 -16.23
C LEU A 33 8.16 -4.32 -15.16
N ILE A 34 8.12 -5.15 -14.12
CA ILE A 34 7.38 -4.82 -12.90
C ILE A 34 8.17 -3.68 -12.24
N PRO A 35 7.56 -2.51 -11.99
CA PRO A 35 8.28 -1.39 -11.40
C PRO A 35 8.96 -1.84 -10.11
N VAL A 36 10.26 -1.57 -10.10
CA VAL A 36 11.21 -1.75 -9.02
C VAL A 36 10.61 -1.26 -7.72
N GLU A 37 10.43 -2.21 -6.80
CA GLU A 37 10.78 -2.10 -5.39
C GLU A 37 11.04 -0.65 -4.94
N HIS A 38 10.00 0.02 -4.45
CA HIS A 38 10.17 1.28 -3.73
C HIS A 38 10.72 0.95 -2.35
N ASP A 39 12.04 0.89 -2.33
CA ASP A 39 12.99 0.78 -1.22
C ASP A 39 12.71 1.79 -0.10
N GLY A 40 11.60 1.63 0.63
CA GLY A 40 11.24 2.39 1.85
C GLY A 40 11.27 3.91 1.75
N LYS A 41 11.47 4.48 0.56
CA LYS A 41 11.63 5.90 0.32
C LYS A 41 10.25 6.51 0.16
N PRO A 42 9.94 7.59 0.90
CA PRO A 42 8.66 8.26 0.75
C PRO A 42 8.50 8.73 -0.69
N LEU A 43 7.34 8.43 -1.30
CA LEU A 43 7.03 8.77 -2.70
C LEU A 43 7.15 10.26 -2.98
N ARG A 44 6.82 11.04 -1.95
CA ARG A 44 6.88 12.49 -1.94
C ARG A 44 7.03 12.89 -0.47
N ARG A 45 8.08 13.65 -0.13
CA ARG A 45 8.03 14.47 1.09
C ARG A 45 7.03 15.57 0.81
N ILE A 46 5.75 15.34 1.11
CA ILE A 46 4.79 16.42 1.25
C ILE A 46 5.03 17.04 2.63
N ASN A 47 6.21 17.63 2.84
CA ASN A 47 6.47 18.42 4.03
C ASN A 47 5.61 19.69 3.88
N GLY A 48 4.39 19.62 4.36
CA GLY A 48 3.44 20.71 4.26
C GLY A 48 2.40 20.61 5.36
N PRO A 49 1.82 21.75 5.76
CA PRO A 49 0.73 21.76 6.71
C PRO A 49 -0.39 20.85 6.19
N LEU A 50 -0.96 20.08 7.10
CA LEU A 50 -2.15 19.30 6.81
C LEU A 50 -3.24 20.24 6.27
N PRO A 51 -3.87 19.94 5.12
CA PRO A 51 -4.93 20.77 4.58
C PRO A 51 -6.01 21.03 5.63
N ALA A 52 -6.51 22.27 5.70
CA ALA A 52 -7.44 22.69 6.76
C ALA A 52 -8.69 21.80 6.84
N GLU A 53 -9.16 21.30 5.71
CA GLU A 53 -10.28 20.37 5.63
C GLU A 53 -9.95 19.03 6.30
N ALA A 54 -8.81 18.42 5.97
CA ALA A 54 -8.36 17.19 6.62
C ALA A 54 -8.13 17.41 8.13
N ALA A 55 -7.50 18.53 8.50
CA ALA A 55 -7.29 18.91 9.91
C ALA A 55 -8.61 19.06 10.68
N ALA A 56 -9.64 19.63 10.06
CA ALA A 56 -10.97 19.77 10.66
C ALA A 56 -11.63 18.41 10.89
N VAL A 57 -11.54 17.47 9.92
CA VAL A 57 -12.05 16.11 10.09
C VAL A 57 -11.32 15.39 11.22
N PHE A 58 -9.99 15.39 11.22
CA PHE A 58 -9.20 14.77 12.28
C PHE A 58 -9.45 15.39 13.66
N GLY A 59 -9.66 16.71 13.72
CA GLY A 59 -10.05 17.42 14.94
C GLY A 59 -11.42 17.00 15.47
N ARG A 60 -12.44 16.86 14.60
CA ARG A 60 -13.79 16.42 14.99
C ARG A 60 -13.80 15.03 15.62
N ILE A 61 -12.97 14.12 15.11
CA ILE A 61 -12.87 12.76 15.64
C ILE A 61 -11.92 12.65 16.85
N GLY A 62 -11.36 13.77 17.32
CA GLY A 62 -10.40 13.80 18.41
C GLY A 62 -9.14 13.00 18.09
N ALA A 63 -8.68 13.01 16.84
CA ALA A 63 -7.36 12.49 16.51
C ALA A 63 -6.33 13.56 16.90
N GLY A 64 -5.32 13.16 17.69
CA GLY A 64 -4.27 14.07 18.13
C GLY A 64 -3.41 14.57 16.96
N PRO A 65 -2.51 15.54 17.18
CA PRO A 65 -1.61 16.10 16.15
C PRO A 65 -0.56 15.11 15.63
N GLU A 66 -0.68 13.84 16.01
CA GLU A 66 0.35 12.82 16.06
C GLU A 66 -0.30 11.47 15.71
N LEU A 67 -0.52 11.24 14.41
CA LEU A 67 -1.27 10.08 13.93
C LEU A 67 -0.65 9.47 12.67
N SER A 68 -1.00 8.21 12.46
CA SER A 68 -0.69 7.42 11.29
C SER A 68 -2.00 7.12 10.58
N ALA A 69 -2.10 7.46 9.30
CA ALA A 69 -3.27 7.18 8.50
C ALA A 69 -2.93 6.19 7.37
N ALA A 70 -3.86 5.30 7.05
CA ALA A 70 -3.77 4.49 5.84
C ALA A 70 -5.11 4.48 5.10
N ALA A 71 -5.05 4.67 3.80
CA ALA A 71 -6.16 4.83 2.89
C ALA A 71 -6.35 3.58 2.04
N PHE A 72 -7.61 3.20 1.86
CA PHE A 72 -8.05 2.03 1.10
C PHE A 72 -9.28 2.40 0.28
N ALA A 73 -9.37 1.87 -0.93
CA ALA A 73 -10.57 1.94 -1.75
C ALA A 73 -11.38 0.64 -1.65
N GLU A 74 -12.67 0.76 -1.40
CA GLU A 74 -13.61 -0.36 -1.45
C GLU A 74 -13.71 -0.91 -2.88
N GLY A 75 -13.88 -2.23 -3.00
CA GLY A 75 -13.89 -2.92 -4.30
C GLY A 75 -12.52 -3.04 -5.00
N ASP A 76 -11.47 -2.36 -4.52
CA ASP A 76 -10.12 -2.53 -5.03
C ASP A 76 -9.43 -3.77 -4.42
N ALA A 77 -9.08 -4.72 -5.30
CA ALA A 77 -8.42 -5.96 -4.91
C ALA A 77 -7.04 -5.72 -4.27
N SER A 78 -6.37 -4.61 -4.59
CA SER A 78 -5.11 -4.24 -3.94
C SER A 78 -5.36 -3.78 -2.50
N SER A 79 -6.32 -2.89 -2.29
CA SER A 79 -6.72 -2.38 -0.97
C SER A 79 -7.14 -3.49 -0.02
N LEU A 80 -7.96 -4.44 -0.48
CA LEU A 80 -8.34 -5.62 0.32
C LEU A 80 -7.13 -6.49 0.69
N ARG A 81 -6.23 -6.73 -0.27
CA ARG A 81 -5.01 -7.49 0.00
C ARG A 81 -4.15 -6.80 1.04
N GLN A 82 -4.00 -5.48 0.95
CA GLN A 82 -3.20 -4.70 1.89
C GLN A 82 -3.82 -4.65 3.28
N ALA A 83 -5.13 -4.43 3.39
CA ALA A 83 -5.82 -4.44 4.66
C ALA A 83 -5.66 -5.76 5.42
N ARG A 84 -5.63 -6.90 4.71
CA ARG A 84 -5.39 -8.23 5.31
C ARG A 84 -3.96 -8.46 5.79
N LEU A 85 -3.00 -7.67 5.31
CA LEU A 85 -1.60 -7.74 5.75
C LEU A 85 -1.33 -6.87 6.98
N ILE A 86 -2.31 -6.09 7.43
CA ILE A 86 -2.17 -5.29 8.65
C ILE A 86 -2.35 -6.20 9.85
N GLU A 87 -1.26 -6.40 10.58
CA GLU A 87 -1.31 -7.10 11.85
C GLU A 87 -1.75 -6.15 12.97
N PRO A 88 -2.66 -6.56 13.88
CA PRO A 88 -3.05 -5.73 15.03
C PRO A 88 -1.87 -5.27 15.90
N ALA A 89 -0.78 -6.04 15.93
CA ALA A 89 0.45 -5.69 16.66
C ALA A 89 1.18 -4.47 16.08
N ASP A 90 0.97 -4.15 14.80
CA ASP A 90 1.56 -2.98 14.13
C ASP A 90 0.72 -1.71 14.28
N VAL A 91 -0.48 -1.84 14.85
CA VAL A 91 -1.46 -0.76 14.97
C VAL A 91 -1.42 -0.18 16.37
N THR A 92 -1.45 1.16 16.46
CA THR A 92 -1.64 1.86 17.73
C THR A 92 -3.05 2.44 17.77
N PRO A 93 -4.03 1.84 18.47
CA PRO A 93 -5.46 2.17 18.42
C PRO A 93 -5.82 3.66 18.60
N GLY A 94 -5.08 4.40 19.44
CA GLY A 94 -5.32 5.85 19.66
C GLY A 94 -4.64 6.78 18.67
N ARG A 95 -3.82 6.23 17.76
CA ARG A 95 -2.96 6.99 16.85
C ARG A 95 -3.08 6.54 15.41
N THR A 96 -3.80 5.46 15.14
CA THR A 96 -3.97 4.90 13.81
C THR A 96 -5.38 5.17 13.33
N VAL A 97 -5.49 5.71 12.12
CA VAL A 97 -6.77 5.95 11.45
C VAL A 97 -6.74 5.26 10.09
N PHE A 98 -7.73 4.42 9.81
CA PHE A 98 -7.93 3.89 8.48
C PHE A 98 -8.99 4.72 7.76
N LEU A 99 -8.67 5.15 6.54
CA LEU A 99 -9.57 5.86 5.64
C LEU A 99 -10.04 4.86 4.60
N VAL A 100 -11.34 4.62 4.53
CA VAL A 100 -11.91 3.66 3.57
C VAL A 100 -12.92 4.41 2.71
N THR A 101 -12.66 4.48 1.41
CA THR A 101 -13.48 5.23 0.44
C THR A 101 -14.24 4.31 -0.51
N GLY A 102 -15.47 4.69 -0.85
CA GLY A 102 -16.42 3.91 -1.66
C GLY A 102 -17.29 2.99 -0.81
N GLY A 103 -18.42 2.55 -1.39
CA GLY A 103 -19.22 1.36 -1.05
C GLY A 103 -20.21 1.42 0.13
N ASP A 104 -20.86 0.26 0.35
CA ASP A 104 -22.01 0.04 1.23
C ASP A 104 -21.60 -0.76 2.49
N ASP A 105 -22.48 -0.80 3.51
CA ASP A 105 -22.25 -1.62 4.71
C ASP A 105 -22.03 -3.11 4.37
N GLY A 106 -20.82 -3.60 4.61
CA GLY A 106 -20.45 -5.00 4.37
C GLY A 106 -19.08 -5.24 3.75
N ASP A 107 -18.35 -4.16 3.45
CA ASP A 107 -17.10 -4.22 2.71
C ASP A 107 -15.99 -5.10 3.39
N PRO A 108 -15.31 -5.94 2.60
CA PRO A 108 -14.29 -6.87 3.10
C PRO A 108 -13.00 -6.19 3.60
N VAL A 109 -12.66 -4.99 3.13
CA VAL A 109 -11.60 -4.12 3.69
C VAL A 109 -11.97 -3.75 5.12
N HIS A 110 -13.21 -3.31 5.36
CA HIS A 110 -13.65 -2.98 6.71
C HIS A 110 -13.55 -4.18 7.66
N GLN A 111 -14.00 -5.35 7.21
CA GLN A 111 -13.90 -6.59 8.00
C GLN A 111 -12.45 -6.96 8.32
N ALA A 112 -11.53 -6.78 7.37
CA ALA A 112 -10.11 -7.04 7.58
C ALA A 112 -9.51 -6.10 8.65
N LEU A 113 -9.97 -4.86 8.72
CA LEU A 113 -9.45 -3.85 9.64
C LEU A 113 -10.13 -3.87 11.02
N ALA A 114 -11.33 -4.43 11.15
CA ALA A 114 -12.12 -4.41 12.39
C ALA A 114 -11.36 -4.98 13.61
N GLY A 115 -10.49 -5.97 13.41
CA GLY A 115 -9.70 -6.60 14.48
C GLY A 115 -8.48 -5.81 14.96
N THR A 116 -8.17 -4.68 14.33
CA THR A 116 -6.96 -3.88 14.65
C THR A 116 -7.16 -2.92 15.82
N GLY A 117 -8.39 -2.61 16.18
CA GLY A 117 -8.73 -1.61 17.20
C GLY A 117 -8.46 -0.15 16.78
N ALA A 118 -7.98 0.11 15.56
CA ALA A 118 -7.86 1.46 15.02
C ALA A 118 -9.24 2.06 14.73
N ARG A 119 -9.26 3.39 14.63
CA ARG A 119 -10.43 4.11 14.10
C ARG A 119 -10.51 3.89 12.60
N VAL A 120 -11.71 3.65 12.10
CA VAL A 120 -11.97 3.55 10.65
C VAL A 120 -12.93 4.67 10.28
N LEU A 121 -12.47 5.60 9.44
CA LEU A 121 -13.31 6.61 8.79
C LEU A 121 -13.77 6.06 7.44
N ARG A 122 -15.04 6.31 7.13
CA ARG A 122 -15.64 5.96 5.86
C ARG A 122 -16.09 7.21 5.12
N ASP A 123 -16.68 7.04 3.96
CA ASP A 123 -17.32 8.14 3.26
C ASP A 123 -18.43 8.81 4.09
N PRO A 124 -18.61 10.14 3.95
CA PRO A 124 -17.89 11.04 3.04
C PRO A 124 -16.54 11.56 3.58
N GLU A 125 -16.19 11.23 4.83
CA GLU A 125 -15.06 11.85 5.53
C GLU A 125 -13.71 11.36 5.00
N ALA A 126 -13.63 10.07 4.65
CA ALA A 126 -12.46 9.49 4.02
C ALA A 126 -12.16 10.13 2.66
N ASP A 127 -13.16 10.21 1.76
CA ASP A 127 -13.03 10.84 0.43
C ASP A 127 -12.63 12.31 0.53
N ALA A 128 -13.21 13.07 1.46
CA ALA A 128 -12.83 14.47 1.68
C ALA A 128 -11.34 14.62 2.06
N ILE A 129 -10.83 13.74 2.95
CA ILE A 129 -9.41 13.76 3.34
C ILE A 129 -8.51 13.40 2.14
N LEU A 130 -8.84 12.35 1.38
CA LEU A 130 -8.00 11.93 0.25
C LEU A 130 -7.96 12.98 -0.85
N ARG A 131 -9.11 13.60 -1.18
CA ARG A 131 -9.17 14.72 -2.13
C ARG A 131 -8.39 15.93 -1.66
N ALA A 132 -8.52 16.31 -0.39
CA ALA A 132 -7.78 17.45 0.16
C ALA A 132 -6.27 17.23 0.13
N LEU A 133 -5.82 15.98 0.27
CA LEU A 133 -4.42 15.60 0.19
C LEU A 133 -3.91 15.38 -1.25
N ASP A 134 -4.80 15.37 -2.25
CA ASP A 134 -4.50 15.05 -3.66
C ASP A 134 -3.79 13.71 -3.80
N VAL A 135 -4.34 12.66 -3.17
CA VAL A 135 -3.76 11.31 -3.16
C VAL A 135 -4.79 10.22 -3.45
N ASP A 136 -4.33 9.17 -4.12
CA ASP A 136 -5.11 7.96 -4.41
C ASP A 136 -4.74 6.80 -3.47
N ALA A 137 -5.73 5.98 -3.11
CA ALA A 137 -5.53 4.75 -2.37
C ALA A 137 -4.97 3.61 -3.26
N PRO A 138 -4.22 2.63 -2.72
CA PRO A 138 -3.83 2.50 -1.31
C PRO A 138 -2.52 3.25 -0.95
N LEU A 139 -2.58 4.00 0.16
CA LEU A 139 -1.49 4.87 0.65
C LEU A 139 -1.46 4.85 2.18
N ALA A 140 -0.30 5.05 2.81
CA ALA A 140 -0.17 5.40 4.21
C ALA A 140 0.61 6.71 4.38
N PHE A 141 0.30 7.49 5.41
CA PHE A 141 0.99 8.72 5.73
C PHE A 141 1.03 9.00 7.23
N GLU A 142 2.05 9.74 7.66
CA GLU A 142 2.23 10.15 9.04
C GLU A 142 1.97 11.65 9.17
N ILE A 143 1.24 12.02 10.23
CA ILE A 143 1.04 13.40 10.66
C ILE A 143 1.76 13.61 11.99
N SER A 144 2.60 14.64 12.05
CA SER A 144 3.27 15.09 13.26
C SER A 144 3.19 16.61 13.34
N GLY A 145 2.78 17.14 14.50
CA GLY A 145 2.63 18.59 14.69
C GLY A 145 1.61 19.25 13.76
N GLY A 146 0.68 18.49 13.17
CA GLY A 146 -0.27 19.01 12.17
C GLY A 146 0.32 19.14 10.75
N GLU A 147 1.49 18.57 10.50
CA GLU A 147 2.09 18.47 9.16
C GLU A 147 2.12 17.02 8.71
N VAL A 148 1.95 16.80 7.40
CA VAL A 148 2.22 15.49 6.81
C VAL A 148 3.75 15.35 6.73
N VAL A 149 4.33 14.41 7.46
CA VAL A 149 5.81 14.27 7.52
C VAL A 149 6.34 13.17 6.62
N ALA A 150 5.49 12.22 6.24
CA ALA A 150 5.86 11.13 5.35
C ALA A 150 4.64 10.53 4.66
N GLN A 151 4.83 10.06 3.41
CA GLN A 151 3.81 9.36 2.62
C GLN A 151 4.44 8.15 1.92
N PHE A 152 3.71 7.03 1.89
CA PHE A 152 4.15 5.74 1.39
C PHE A 152 3.03 5.03 0.65
N HIS A 153 3.33 4.41 -0.49
CA HIS A 153 2.39 3.46 -1.07
C HIS A 153 2.42 2.20 -0.24
N LEU A 154 1.26 1.59 -0.06
CA LEU A 154 1.19 0.28 0.56
C LEU A 154 1.64 -0.78 -0.46
N GLY A 155 2.91 -1.16 -0.39
CA GLY A 155 3.55 -2.18 -1.22
C GLY A 155 3.08 -3.60 -0.83
N ARG A 156 3.29 -4.58 -1.73
CA ARG A 156 2.74 -5.96 -1.62
C ARG A 156 3.21 -6.77 -0.39
N ASP A 157 4.12 -6.25 0.41
CA ASP A 157 4.97 -7.02 1.32
C ASP A 157 4.64 -6.76 2.81
N GLY A 158 3.47 -6.19 3.13
CA GLY A 158 3.13 -5.80 4.51
C GLY A 158 3.78 -4.48 4.93
N SER A 159 3.84 -3.52 4.00
CA SER A 159 4.47 -2.21 4.18
C SER A 159 3.96 -1.39 5.38
N PHE A 160 2.78 -1.70 5.92
CA PHE A 160 2.27 -1.04 7.11
C PHE A 160 3.10 -1.32 8.37
N GLY A 161 3.60 -2.55 8.57
CA GLY A 161 4.50 -2.88 9.68
C GLY A 161 5.90 -2.27 9.52
N ARG A 162 6.41 -2.17 8.27
CA ARG A 162 7.64 -1.40 7.99
C ARG A 162 7.43 0.09 8.23
N PHE A 163 6.26 0.63 7.90
CA PHE A 163 5.88 2.01 8.17
C PHE A 163 5.78 2.29 9.67
N SER A 164 5.09 1.45 10.45
CA SER A 164 5.02 1.59 11.92
C SER A 164 6.40 1.52 12.56
N THR A 165 7.29 0.68 12.02
CA THR A 165 8.69 0.56 12.43
C THR A 165 9.51 1.80 12.05
N LEU A 166 9.37 2.32 10.84
CA LEU A 166 10.07 3.52 10.36
C LEU A 166 9.64 4.77 11.14
N ILE A 167 8.36 4.89 11.48
CA ILE A 167 7.84 5.92 12.41
C ILE A 167 8.53 5.80 13.77
N ARG A 168 8.58 4.57 14.32
CA ARG A 168 9.21 4.31 15.62
C ARG A 168 10.71 4.67 15.60
N GLN A 169 11.42 4.38 14.49
CA GLN A 169 12.83 4.73 14.31
C GLN A 169 13.07 6.24 14.11
N HIS A 170 12.21 6.94 13.37
CA HIS A 170 12.31 8.39 13.18
C HIS A 170 12.11 9.14 14.51
N ARG A 171 11.20 8.67 15.36
CA ARG A 171 10.95 9.27 16.68
C ARG A 171 12.12 9.10 17.65
N GLY A 172 12.81 7.97 17.60
CA GLY A 172 14.01 7.72 18.41
C GLY A 172 15.15 8.71 18.14
N ARG A 173 15.17 9.35 16.96
CA ARG A 173 16.16 10.39 16.62
C ARG A 173 15.74 11.80 17.02
N ILE A 174 14.45 12.09 17.16
CA ILE A 174 13.94 13.44 17.48
C ILE A 174 13.91 13.67 19.00
N GLY A 175 13.75 12.62 19.81
CA GLY A 175 13.76 12.70 21.29
C GLY A 175 15.13 12.73 21.96
N ALA A 176 16.23 12.89 21.21
CA ALA A 176 17.60 12.89 21.74
C ALA A 176 18.26 14.28 21.77
N ARG A 177 17.47 15.36 21.76
CA ARG A 177 17.94 16.73 21.94
C ARG A 177 17.26 17.39 23.13
#